data_AF-A0A7K0PI68-F1
#
_entry.id   AF-A0A7K0PI68-F1
#
_cell.length_a   1.000
_cell.length_b   1.000
_cell.length_c   1.000
_cell.angle_alpha   90.00
_cell.angle_beta   90.00
_cell.angle_gamma   90.00
#
_symmetry.space_group_name_H-M   'P 1'
#
loop_
_entity.id
_entity.type
_entity.pdbx_description
1 polymer ?
#
loop_
_entity_poly.entity_id
_entity_poly.type
_entity_poly.pdbx_seq_one_letter_code
_entity_poly.pdbx_strand_id
1 'polypeptide(L)' 'AVYEINMSRCIFCGYCEIACPFDAITMGSDFELADYNRSDLIFTKEMLLAEPMVRTPLRAEGE' A
#
# COMPACT_ATOMS: atom_id res chain seq x y z
N ALA A 1 3.24 -15.82 2.60
CA ALA A 1 2.87 -14.79 3.59
C ALA A 1 1.66 -14.05 3.05
N VAL A 2 0.71 -13.69 3.92
CA VAL A 2 -0.48 -12.92 3.56
C VAL A 2 -0.14 -11.43 3.65
N TYR A 3 -0.49 -10.64 2.63
CA TYR A 3 -0.32 -9.19 2.62
C TYR A 3 -1.68 -8.53 2.53
N GLU A 4 -2.08 -7.89 3.63
CA GLU A 4 -3.39 -7.25 3.78
C GLU A 4 -3.22 -5.93 4.55
N ILE A 5 -3.98 -4.92 4.14
CA ILE A 5 -4.04 -3.64 4.86
C ILE A 5 -5.47 -3.44 5.34
N ASN A 6 -5.64 -3.32 6.65
CA ASN A 6 -6.94 -3.02 7.23
C ASN A 6 -7.15 -1.50 7.29
N MET A 7 -7.91 -0.95 6.34
CA MET A 7 -8.21 0.47 6.23
C MET A 7 -8.99 1.02 7.42
N SER A 8 -9.72 0.17 8.16
CA SER A 8 -10.39 0.59 9.40
C SER A 8 -9.46 0.74 10.61
N ARG A 9 -8.21 0.26 10.50
CA ARG A 9 -7.16 0.35 11.54
C ARG A 9 -6.00 1.25 11.12
N CYS A 10 -5.80 1.43 9.82
CA CYS A 10 -4.81 2.36 9.28
C CYS A 10 -5.12 3.79 9.75
N ILE A 11 -4.10 4.51 10.20
CA ILE A 11 -4.21 5.92 10.59
C ILE A 11 -3.65 6.87 9.53
N PHE A 12 -3.33 6.35 8.34
CA PHE A 12 -2.84 7.10 7.18
C PHE A 12 -1.61 7.97 7.49
N CYS A 13 -0.66 7.45 8.28
CA CYS A 13 0.54 8.21 8.68
C CYS A 13 1.67 8.20 7.65
N GLY A 14 1.65 7.32 6.66
CA GLY A 14 2.69 7.22 5.62
C GLY A 14 3.98 6.51 6.06
N TYR A 15 4.04 5.96 7.27
CA TYR A 15 5.26 5.28 7.73
C TYR A 15 5.60 4.02 6.94
N CYS A 16 4.60 3.35 6.36
CA CYS A 16 4.84 2.19 5.49
C CYS A 16 5.59 2.55 4.21
N GLU A 17 5.34 3.73 3.63
CA GLU A 17 6.01 4.24 2.43
C GLU A 17 7.48 4.54 2.73
N ILE A 18 7.75 5.27 3.82
CA ILE A 18 9.11 5.61 4.25
C ILE A 18 9.90 4.35 4.66
N ALA A 19 9.23 3.39 5.29
CA ALA A 19 9.86 2.14 5.74
C ALA A 19 10.17 1.18 4.59
N CYS A 20 9.56 1.35 3.41
CA CYS A 20 9.74 0.43 2.30
C CYS A 20 11.02 0.78 1.51
N PRO A 21 12.07 -0.05 1.55
CA PRO A 21 13.33 0.26 0.86
C PRO A 21 13.26 0.01 -0.67
N PHE A 22 12.17 -0.60 -1.14
CA PHE A 22 11.97 -0.96 -2.54
C PHE A 22 10.85 -0.14 -3.21
N ASP A 23 10.28 0.82 -2.48
CA ASP A 23 9.17 1.66 -2.96
C ASP A 23 7.99 0.81 -3.50
N ALA A 24 7.68 -0.28 -2.78
CA ALA A 24 6.63 -1.22 -3.18
C ALA A 24 5.22 -0.79 -2.72
N ILE A 25 5.15 0.22 -1.84
CA ILE A 25 3.91 0.77 -1.32
C ILE A 25 4.03 2.30 -1.26
N THR A 26 3.03 2.98 -1.78
CA THR A 26 2.94 4.44 -1.82
C THR A 26 1.54 4.86 -1.42
N MET A 27 1.40 5.97 -0.71
CA MET A 27 0.08 6.53 -0.40
C MET A 27 -0.45 7.32 -1.59
N GLY A 28 -1.58 6.86 -2.14
CA GLY A 28 -2.31 7.61 -3.16
C GLY A 28 -3.07 8.80 -2.59
N SER A 29 -3.72 9.56 -3.48
CA SER A 29 -4.61 10.67 -3.12
C SER A 29 -6.07 10.26 -2.96
N ASP A 30 -6.39 8.97 -3.06
CA ASP A 30 -7.77 8.47 -2.96
C ASP A 30 -8.27 8.57 -1.52
N PHE A 31 -9.41 9.25 -1.33
CA PHE A 31 -9.99 9.49 0.00
C PHE A 31 -11.44 8.99 0.13
N GLU A 32 -12.10 8.62 -0.96
CA GLU A 32 -13.51 8.16 -0.98
C GLU A 32 -13.61 6.64 -0.74
N LEU A 33 -13.00 6.15 0.35
CA LEU A 33 -12.87 4.72 0.66
C LEU A 33 -13.97 4.19 1.60
N ALA A 34 -15.08 4.91 1.74
CA ALA A 34 -16.15 4.53 2.67
C ALA A 34 -16.91 3.30 2.17
N ASP A 35 -17.10 2.32 3.05
CA ASP A 35 -17.90 1.13 2.78
C ASP A 35 -18.79 0.77 3.97
N TYR A 36 -19.79 -0.07 3.75
CA TYR A 36 -20.80 -0.44 4.74
C TYR A 36 -20.37 -1.58 5.65
N ASN A 37 -19.52 -2.50 5.17
CA ASN A 37 -19.03 -3.61 5.99
C ASN A 37 -17.56 -3.45 6.34
N ARG A 38 -17.21 -3.88 7.55
CA ARG A 38 -15.82 -3.86 8.04
C ARG A 38 -14.90 -4.82 7.27
N SER A 39 -15.46 -5.89 6.69
CA SER A 39 -14.73 -6.84 5.84
C SER A 39 -14.19 -6.18 4.58
N ASP A 40 -14.96 -5.23 4.04
CA ASP A 40 -14.69 -4.61 2.73
C ASP A 40 -13.56 -3.57 2.87
N LEU A 41 -13.28 -3.14 4.10
CA LEU A 41 -12.13 -2.31 4.47
C LEU A 41 -10.84 -3.12 4.70
N ILE A 42 -10.81 -4.42 4.43
CA ILE A 42 -9.60 -5.25 4.46
C ILE A 42 -9.13 -5.45 3.03
N PHE A 43 -8.09 -4.72 2.66
CA PHE A 43 -7.60 -4.70 1.28
C PHE A 43 -6.57 -5.82 1.14
N THR A 44 -6.83 -6.75 0.23
CA THR A 44 -5.90 -7.85 -0.06
C THR A 44 -4.81 -7.38 -1.02
N LYS A 45 -3.75 -8.18 -1.13
CA LYS A 45 -2.67 -7.95 -2.09
C LYS A 45 -3.21 -7.68 -3.49
N GLU A 46 -4.16 -8.48 -3.96
CA GLU A 46 -4.72 -8.40 -5.32
C GLU A 46 -5.42 -7.06 -5.56
N MET A 47 -6.05 -6.48 -4.54
CA MET A 47 -6.70 -5.18 -4.62
C MET A 47 -5.71 -4.00 -4.64
N LEU A 48 -4.52 -4.20 -4.07
CA LEU A 48 -3.49 -3.17 -3.92
C LEU A 48 -2.47 -3.15 -5.06
N LEU A 49 -2.45 -4.17 -5.91
CA LEU A 49 -1.52 -4.25 -7.04
C LEU A 49 -1.95 -3.28 -8.14
N ALA A 50 -1.10 -2.31 -8.45
CA ALA A 50 -1.22 -1.44 -9.62
C ALA A 50 -0.29 -1.92 -10.76
N GLU A 51 -0.61 -1.51 -12.00
CA GLU A 51 0.34 -1.68 -13.10
C GLU A 51 1.59 -0.83 -12.84
N PRO A 52 2.81 -1.41 -12.93
CA PRO A 52 4.02 -0.66 -12.67
C PRO A 52 4.22 0.41 -13.77
N MET A 53 4.09 1.69 -13.41
CA MET A 53 4.25 2.80 -14.36
C MET A 53 5.67 2.90 -14.94
N VAL A 54 6.68 2.38 -14.23
CA VAL A 54 8.07 2.21 -14.70
C VAL A 54 8.62 0.96 -14.02
N ARG A 55 9.44 0.16 -14.71
CA ARG A 55 10.27 -0.86 -14.05
C ARG A 55 11.36 -0.13 -13.25
N THR A 56 11.02 0.41 -12.09
CA THR A 56 11.98 1.11 -11.25
C THR A 56 13.08 0.14 -10.81
N PRO A 57 14.36 0.48 -10.97
CA PRO A 57 15.44 -0.41 -10.56
C PRO A 57 15.40 -0.54 -9.04
N LEU A 58 15.35 -1.78 -8.56
CA LEU A 58 15.54 -2.14 -7.16
C LEU A 58 16.80 -1.41 -6.67
N ARG A 59 16.61 -0.47 -5.74
CA ARG A 59 17.62 0.40 -5.14
C ARG A 59 19.03 -0.22 -5.20
N ALA A 60 19.96 0.42 -5.92
CA ALA A 60 21.33 -0.07 -6.04
C ALA A 60 21.94 -0.30 -4.65
N GLU A 61 22.54 -1.46 -4.45
CA GLU A 61 23.12 -1.90 -3.18
C GLU A 61 24.12 -0.86 -2.65
N GLY A 62 23.86 -0.24 -1.49
CA GLY A 62 24.86 0.65 -0.88
C GLY A 62 24.44 1.72 0.14
N GLU A 63 23.16 1.89 0.50
CA GLU A 63 22.72 2.85 1.56
C GLU A 63 21.85 2.19 2.62
#